data_AF-A0A815KS23-F1
#
_entry.id   AF-A0A815KS23-F1
#
_cell.length_a   1.000
_cell.length_b   1.000
_cell.length_c   1.000
_cell.angle_alpha   90.00
_cell.angle_beta   90.00
_cell.angle_gamma   90.00
#
_symmetry.space_group_name_H-M   'P 1'
#
loop_
_entity.id
_entity.type
_entity.pdbx_description
1 polymer ?
#
loop_
_entity_poly.entity_id
_entity_poly.type
_entity_poly.pdbx_seq_one_letter_code
_entity_poly.pdbx_strand_id
1 'polypeptide(L)'
;MGDVDAYSGFECHLSRLFNVSLLHLEYRLVPEHPLPAAVDDTLVLYQALLRDGISSSRLLIMGDSAGGGLTLLTVQALLARHLPIPHAVICVSPWADFSSSGESYIRNRLTDVMLHLEGISWGIERVLARLYFSTISKHRFCIKYQHV
;
A
#
# COMPACT_ATOMS: atom_id res chain seq x y z
N MET A 1 11.65 9.21 -1.90
CA MET A 1 11.56 8.03 -2.80
C MET A 1 10.13 7.56 -2.78
N GLY A 2 9.47 7.55 -3.94
CA GLY A 2 8.02 7.34 -4.04
C GLY A 2 7.21 8.56 -4.45
N ASP A 3 7.83 9.59 -5.02
CA ASP A 3 7.14 10.80 -5.53
C ASP A 3 7.04 10.78 -7.06
N VAL A 4 6.25 11.70 -7.60
CA VAL A 4 6.00 11.81 -9.03
C VAL A 4 7.30 12.00 -9.84
N ASP A 5 8.27 12.73 -9.30
CA ASP A 5 9.54 13.00 -9.99
C ASP A 5 10.32 11.70 -10.21
N ALA A 6 10.37 10.82 -9.20
CA ALA A 6 11.02 9.52 -9.29
C ALA A 6 10.37 8.57 -10.30
N TYR A 7 9.05 8.67 -10.51
CA TYR A 7 8.29 7.75 -11.38
C TYR A 7 7.99 8.29 -12.78
N SER A 8 8.08 9.61 -12.96
CA SER A 8 7.68 10.31 -14.19
C SER A 8 8.29 9.71 -15.47
N GLY A 9 9.58 9.37 -15.46
CA GLY A 9 10.25 8.78 -16.61
C GLY A 9 9.69 7.40 -17.00
N PHE A 10 9.47 6.54 -16.01
CA PHE A 10 8.91 5.21 -16.20
C PHE A 10 7.45 5.27 -16.65
N GLU A 11 6.64 6.08 -15.97
CA GLU A 11 5.22 6.25 -16.30
C GLU A 11 5.02 6.86 -17.69
N CYS A 12 5.77 7.91 -18.03
CA CYS A 12 5.67 8.52 -19.35
C CYS A 12 6.07 7.53 -20.46
N HIS A 13 7.06 6.67 -20.19
CA HIS A 13 7.42 5.59 -21.11
C HIS A 13 6.29 4.57 -21.28
N LEU A 14 5.69 4.08 -20.19
CA LEU A 14 4.55 3.15 -20.24
C LEU A 14 3.33 3.75 -20.95
N SER A 15 2.99 5.00 -20.64
CA SER A 15 1.88 5.72 -21.26
C SER A 15 2.03 5.77 -22.78
N ARG A 16 3.24 6.08 -23.27
CA ARG A 16 3.55 6.09 -24.70
C ARG A 16 3.55 4.69 -25.33
N LEU A 17 4.15 3.71 -24.65
CA LEU A 17 4.28 2.35 -25.17
C LEU A 17 2.92 1.67 -25.35
N PHE A 18 2.03 1.84 -24.37
CA PHE A 18 0.71 1.19 -24.37
C PHE A 18 -0.42 2.10 -24.87
N ASN A 19 -0.12 3.36 -25.22
CA ASN A 19 -1.09 4.38 -25.61
C ASN A 19 -2.24 4.51 -24.58
N VAL A 20 -1.86 4.62 -23.30
CA VAL A 20 -2.78 4.75 -22.17
C VAL A 20 -2.56 6.06 -21.43
N SER A 21 -3.63 6.63 -20.86
CA SER A 21 -3.52 7.71 -19.89
C SER A 21 -3.16 7.14 -18.52
N LEU A 22 -2.17 7.71 -17.86
CA LEU A 22 -1.77 7.35 -16.51
C LEU A 22 -2.12 8.47 -15.53
N LEU A 23 -2.51 8.09 -14.33
CA LEU A 23 -2.71 8.98 -13.21
C LEU A 23 -1.85 8.48 -12.06
N HIS A 24 -0.89 9.31 -11.65
CA HIS A 24 -0.06 9.06 -10.48
C HIS A 24 -0.82 9.51 -9.23
N LEU A 25 -0.96 8.62 -8.26
CA LEU A 25 -1.63 8.92 -7.00
C LEU A 25 -0.59 9.23 -5.92
N GLU A 26 -0.52 10.49 -5.50
CA GLU A 26 0.18 10.87 -4.28
C GLU A 26 -0.68 10.54 -3.06
N TYR A 27 -0.62 9.29 -2.61
CA TYR A 27 -1.35 8.83 -1.43
C TYR A 27 -0.61 9.19 -0.14
N ARG A 28 -1.35 9.26 0.96
CA ARG A 28 -0.80 9.54 2.28
C ARG A 28 0.20 8.46 2.72
N LEU A 29 1.37 8.91 3.18
CA LEU A 29 2.51 8.04 3.51
C LEU A 29 2.63 7.77 5.02
N VAL A 30 3.33 6.68 5.32
CA VAL A 30 3.80 6.35 6.66
C VAL A 30 5.07 7.15 6.99
N PRO A 31 5.30 7.51 8.27
CA PRO A 31 4.56 7.12 9.48
C PRO A 31 3.36 8.01 9.83
N GLU A 32 3.18 9.15 9.17
CA GLU A 32 2.14 10.14 9.49
C GLU A 32 0.74 9.57 9.30
N HIS A 33 0.58 8.70 8.31
CA HIS A 33 -0.69 8.07 7.95
C HIS A 33 -0.54 6.55 7.75
N PRO A 34 -0.60 5.76 8.84
CA PRO A 34 -0.59 4.29 8.77
C PRO A 34 -1.79 3.71 8.04
N LEU A 35 -1.75 2.40 7.77
CA LEU A 35 -2.87 1.66 7.22
C LEU A 35 -4.15 1.91 8.07
N PRO A 36 -5.32 2.19 7.46
CA PRO A 36 -5.65 2.06 6.03
C PRO A 36 -5.55 3.34 5.18
N ALA A 37 -4.87 4.41 5.61
CA ALA A 37 -4.96 5.72 4.94
C ALA A 37 -4.70 5.70 3.42
N ALA A 38 -3.62 5.05 2.98
CA ALA A 38 -3.32 4.92 1.55
C ALA A 38 -4.38 4.12 0.77
N VAL A 39 -4.98 3.09 1.41
CA VAL A 39 -6.08 2.32 0.79
C VAL A 39 -7.31 3.21 0.62
N ASP A 40 -7.61 4.02 1.62
CA ASP A 40 -8.73 4.97 1.55
C ASP A 40 -8.53 5.98 0.42
N ASP A 41 -7.31 6.50 0.24
CA ASP A 41 -6.99 7.44 -0.85
C ASP A 41 -7.21 6.81 -2.24
N THR A 42 -6.72 5.58 -2.44
CA THR A 42 -6.91 4.85 -3.69
C THR A 42 -8.40 4.55 -3.95
N LEU A 43 -9.17 4.20 -2.91
CA LEU A 43 -10.60 3.97 -3.04
C LEU A 43 -11.38 5.24 -3.41
N VAL A 44 -11.02 6.39 -2.82
CA VAL A 44 -11.64 7.68 -3.11
C VAL A 44 -11.44 8.04 -4.58
N LEU A 45 -10.20 7.93 -5.08
CA LEU A 45 -9.87 8.17 -6.48
C LEU A 45 -10.61 7.19 -7.40
N TYR A 46 -10.53 5.89 -7.13
CA TYR A 46 -11.14 4.87 -7.98
C TYR A 46 -12.66 5.08 -8.11
N GLN A 47 -13.34 5.36 -7.00
CA GLN A 47 -14.77 5.66 -7.02
C GLN A 47 -15.09 6.99 -7.71
N ALA A 48 -14.20 7.99 -7.64
CA ALA A 48 -14.37 9.22 -8.40
C ALA A 48 -14.33 8.95 -9.92
N LEU A 49 -13.37 8.16 -10.40
CA LEU A 49 -13.29 7.77 -11.81
C LEU A 49 -14.55 7.01 -12.28
N LEU A 50 -15.10 6.13 -11.44
CA LEU A 50 -16.37 5.45 -11.74
C LEU A 50 -17.54 6.45 -11.81
N ARG A 51 -17.63 7.41 -10.87
CA ARG A 51 -18.68 8.45 -10.86
C ARG A 51 -18.59 9.37 -12.08
N ASP A 52 -17.39 9.61 -12.58
CA ASP A 52 -17.13 10.40 -13.80
C ASP A 52 -17.43 9.61 -15.09
N GLY A 53 -17.95 8.38 -14.96
CA GLY A 53 -18.42 7.56 -16.08
C GLY A 53 -17.36 6.66 -16.72
N ILE A 54 -16.16 6.57 -16.14
CA ILE A 54 -15.15 5.63 -16.62
C ILE A 54 -15.53 4.23 -16.13
N SER A 55 -15.92 3.35 -17.06
CA SER A 55 -16.23 1.95 -16.75
C SER A 55 -15.04 1.24 -16.08
N SER A 56 -15.31 0.39 -15.09
CA SER A 56 -14.27 -0.42 -14.44
C SER A 56 -13.53 -1.33 -15.42
N SER A 57 -14.19 -1.74 -16.52
CA SER A 57 -13.59 -2.50 -17.62
C SER A 57 -12.54 -1.71 -18.43
N ARG A 58 -12.40 -0.40 -18.18
CA ARG A 58 -11.38 0.48 -18.76
C ARG A 58 -10.36 0.96 -17.75
N LEU A 59 -10.48 0.56 -16.49
CA LEU A 59 -9.57 0.92 -15.41
C LEU A 59 -8.59 -0.20 -15.14
N LEU A 60 -7.32 0.18 -14.93
CA LEU A 60 -6.26 -0.71 -14.47
C LEU A 60 -5.65 -0.08 -13.22
N ILE A 61 -5.21 -0.92 -12.28
CA ILE A 61 -4.42 -0.46 -11.12
C ILE A 61 -3.06 -1.12 -11.21
N MET A 62 -2.00 -0.31 -11.09
CA MET A 62 -0.62 -0.76 -11.14
C MET A 62 0.16 -0.21 -9.94
N GLY A 63 1.05 -1.03 -9.39
CA GLY A 63 2.02 -0.57 -8.39
C GLY A 63 3.20 -1.52 -8.24
N ASP A 64 4.32 -0.99 -7.77
CA ASP A 64 5.54 -1.72 -7.46
C ASP A 64 5.80 -1.77 -5.95
N SER A 65 6.49 -2.80 -5.47
CA SER A 65 6.92 -2.89 -4.05
C SER A 65 5.74 -2.64 -3.09
N ALA A 66 5.84 -1.63 -2.22
CA ALA A 66 4.75 -1.19 -1.33
C ALA A 66 3.48 -0.75 -2.08
N GLY A 67 3.62 -0.10 -3.24
CA GLY A 67 2.50 0.24 -4.14
C GLY A 67 1.83 -0.98 -4.76
N GLY A 68 2.60 -2.06 -5.01
CA GLY A 68 2.06 -3.36 -5.41
C GLY A 68 1.22 -4.00 -4.29
N GLY A 69 1.69 -3.92 -3.05
CA GLY A 69 0.91 -4.31 -1.86
C GLY A 69 -0.37 -3.48 -1.71
N LEU A 70 -0.26 -2.15 -1.87
CA LEU A 70 -1.41 -1.22 -1.84
C LEU A 70 -2.43 -1.55 -2.94
N THR A 71 -1.97 -1.92 -4.13
CA THR A 71 -2.83 -2.35 -5.24
C THR A 71 -3.66 -3.58 -4.85
N LEU A 72 -3.02 -4.60 -4.26
CA LEU A 72 -3.72 -5.80 -3.78
C LEU A 72 -4.71 -5.48 -2.66
N LEU A 73 -4.32 -4.65 -1.69
CA LEU A 73 -5.21 -4.21 -0.60
C LEU A 73 -6.41 -3.41 -1.11
N THR A 74 -6.23 -2.58 -2.14
CA THR A 74 -7.31 -1.83 -2.78
C THR A 74 -8.33 -2.76 -3.43
N VAL A 75 -7.87 -3.77 -4.16
CA VAL A 75 -8.77 -4.76 -4.81
C VAL A 75 -9.54 -5.55 -3.76
N GLN A 76 -8.89 -6.00 -2.68
CA GLN A 76 -9.57 -6.64 -1.55
C GLN A 76 -10.63 -5.71 -0.94
N ALA A 77 -10.32 -4.43 -0.80
CA ALA A 77 -11.23 -3.43 -0.24
C ALA A 77 -12.43 -3.13 -1.17
N LEU A 78 -12.26 -3.19 -2.49
CA LEU A 78 -13.34 -3.10 -3.49
C LEU A 78 -14.26 -4.32 -3.41
N LEU A 79 -13.68 -5.52 -3.37
CA LEU A 79 -14.43 -6.79 -3.24
C LEU A 79 -15.27 -6.81 -1.97
N ALA A 80 -14.68 -6.42 -0.83
CA ALA A 80 -15.38 -6.37 0.46
C ALA A 80 -16.55 -5.36 0.49
N ARG A 81 -16.54 -4.36 -0.40
CA ARG A 81 -17.59 -3.35 -0.55
C ARG A 81 -18.58 -3.66 -1.68
N HIS A 82 -18.43 -4.81 -2.35
CA HIS A 82 -19.21 -5.18 -3.53
C HIS A 82 -19.15 -4.12 -4.65
N LEU A 83 -18.00 -3.45 -4.81
CA LEU A 83 -17.77 -2.47 -5.88
C LEU A 83 -17.19 -3.15 -7.11
N PRO A 84 -17.41 -2.59 -8.34
CA PRO A 84 -16.78 -3.10 -9.55
C PRO A 84 -15.25 -3.08 -9.44
N ILE A 85 -14.61 -4.22 -9.73
CA ILE A 85 -13.15 -4.33 -9.75
C ILE A 85 -12.57 -3.82 -11.09
N PRO A 86 -11.31 -3.34 -11.11
CA PRO A 86 -10.66 -2.91 -12.35
C PRO A 86 -10.52 -4.08 -13.33
N HIS A 87 -10.37 -3.76 -14.62
CA HIS A 87 -10.13 -4.71 -15.69
C HIS A 87 -8.89 -5.56 -15.46
N ALA A 88 -7.83 -4.93 -14.94
CA ALA A 88 -6.56 -5.60 -14.67
C ALA A 88 -5.85 -4.97 -13.48
N VAL A 89 -5.00 -5.79 -12.87
CA VAL A 89 -4.16 -5.45 -11.73
C VAL A 89 -2.74 -5.86 -12.07
N ILE A 90 -1.81 -4.91 -12.01
CA ILE A 90 -0.40 -5.12 -12.36
C ILE A 90 0.45 -4.89 -11.11
N CYS A 91 1.16 -5.92 -10.67
CA CYS A 91 2.02 -5.86 -9.50
C CYS A 91 3.47 -6.12 -9.91
N VAL A 92 4.37 -5.19 -9.61
CA VAL A 92 5.81 -5.33 -9.85
C VAL A 92 6.51 -5.57 -8.53
N SER A 93 7.03 -6.78 -8.30
CA SER A 93 7.68 -7.16 -7.03
C SER A 93 6.87 -6.75 -5.79
N PRO A 94 5.58 -7.12 -5.67
CA PRO A 94 4.69 -6.58 -4.65
C PRO A 94 5.12 -7.00 -3.24
N TRP A 95 5.07 -6.05 -2.32
CA TRP A 95 5.17 -6.34 -0.90
C TRP A 95 3.82 -6.78 -0.35
N ALA A 96 3.54 -8.09 -0.46
CA ALA A 96 2.23 -8.68 -0.18
C ALA A 96 2.08 -9.31 1.21
N ASP A 97 3.16 -9.42 1.97
CA ASP A 97 3.18 -10.08 3.29
C ASP A 97 3.96 -9.25 4.31
N PHE A 98 3.25 -8.78 5.35
CA PHE A 98 3.82 -8.02 6.47
C PHE A 98 4.28 -8.91 7.63
N SER A 99 4.18 -10.24 7.53
CA SER A 99 4.72 -11.16 8.55
C SER A 99 6.22 -11.43 8.37
N SER A 100 6.80 -11.03 7.24
CA SER A 100 8.19 -11.34 6.86
C SER A 100 8.53 -12.84 6.92
N SER A 101 7.55 -13.71 6.71
CA SER A 101 7.71 -15.17 6.89
C SER A 101 8.28 -15.90 5.67
N GLY A 102 8.32 -15.24 4.51
CA GLY A 102 8.80 -15.84 3.27
C GLY A 102 10.28 -16.27 3.32
N GLU A 103 10.57 -17.51 2.91
CA GLU A 103 11.94 -18.06 2.89
C GLU A 103 12.90 -17.23 2.02
N SER A 104 12.38 -16.50 1.02
CA SER A 104 13.16 -15.61 0.17
C SER A 104 13.89 -14.52 0.94
N TYR A 105 13.37 -14.06 2.09
CA TYR A 105 14.07 -13.09 2.94
C TYR A 105 15.39 -13.63 3.49
N ILE A 106 15.47 -14.95 3.74
CA ILE A 106 16.70 -15.60 4.22
C ILE A 106 17.59 -16.00 3.04
N ARG A 107 16.99 -16.60 2.00
CA ARG A 107 17.70 -17.13 0.84
C ARG A 107 18.39 -16.03 0.04
N ASN A 108 17.71 -14.92 -0.19
CA ASN A 108 18.21 -13.83 -1.03
C ASN A 108 18.97 -12.77 -0.22
N ARG A 109 19.13 -12.92 1.10
CA ARG A 109 19.67 -11.89 1.99
C ARG A 109 21.03 -11.30 1.54
N LEU A 110 21.86 -12.09 0.86
CA LEU A 110 23.19 -11.68 0.40
C LEU A 110 23.20 -11.19 -1.05
N THR A 111 22.12 -11.43 -1.80
CA THR A 111 22.01 -11.11 -3.23
C THR A 111 20.99 -10.01 -3.50
N ASP A 112 20.11 -9.71 -2.54
CA ASP A 112 19.20 -8.58 -2.61
C ASP A 112 19.96 -7.29 -2.31
N VAL A 113 20.17 -6.49 -3.36
CA VAL A 113 20.96 -5.25 -3.31
C VAL A 113 20.13 -4.05 -2.85
N MET A 114 18.82 -4.22 -2.68
CA MET A 114 17.89 -3.14 -2.34
C MET A 114 17.24 -3.33 -0.97
N LEU A 115 16.82 -4.55 -0.65
CA LEU A 115 15.98 -4.84 0.52
C LEU A 115 16.74 -5.65 1.56
N HIS A 116 16.91 -5.06 2.74
CA HIS A 116 17.44 -5.71 3.94
C HIS A 116 16.35 -5.88 4.99
N LEU A 117 16.44 -6.97 5.77
CA LEU A 117 15.47 -7.34 6.80
C LEU A 117 15.19 -6.21 7.79
N GLU A 118 16.20 -5.41 8.15
CA GLU A 118 16.04 -4.26 9.04
C GLU A 118 15.14 -3.18 8.43
N GLY A 119 15.35 -2.84 7.15
CA GLY A 119 14.51 -1.87 6.44
C GLY A 119 13.08 -2.36 6.25
N ILE A 120 12.90 -3.66 5.99
CA ILE A 120 11.58 -4.30 5.89
C ILE A 120 10.88 -4.23 7.26
N SER A 121 11.57 -4.59 8.34
CA SER A 121 11.01 -4.56 9.71
C SER A 121 10.58 -3.15 10.09
N TRP A 122 11.43 -2.15 9.82
CA TRP A 122 11.09 -0.74 10.01
C TRP A 122 9.83 -0.34 9.22
N GLY A 123 9.70 -0.81 7.98
CA GLY A 123 8.52 -0.56 7.16
C GLY A 123 7.26 -1.14 7.79
N ILE A 124 7.32 -2.38 8.29
CA ILE A 124 6.19 -3.08 8.91
C ILE A 124 5.68 -2.31 10.12
N GLU A 125 6.60 -1.91 11.01
CA GLU A 125 6.24 -1.17 12.23
C GLU A 125 5.46 0.10 11.91
N ARG A 126 5.84 0.82 10.84
CA ARG A 126 5.19 2.06 10.43
C ARG A 126 3.88 1.84 9.70
N VAL A 127 3.81 0.85 8.80
CA VAL A 127 2.57 0.48 8.09
C VAL A 127 1.50 0.01 9.08
N LEU A 128 1.89 -0.79 10.07
CA LEU A 128 0.99 -1.40 11.05
C LEU A 128 0.89 -0.61 12.36
N ALA A 129 1.53 0.56 12.47
CA ALA A 129 1.63 1.31 13.74
C ALA A 129 0.28 1.48 14.46
N ARG A 130 -0.80 1.77 13.71
CA ARG A 130 -2.15 1.93 14.28
C ARG A 130 -2.74 0.63 14.84
N LEU A 131 -2.37 -0.53 14.29
CA LEU A 131 -2.75 -1.85 14.80
C LEU A 131 -1.97 -2.20 16.06
N TYR A 132 -0.68 -1.86 16.12
CA TYR A 132 0.14 -2.03 17.32
C TYR A 132 -0.36 -1.18 18.50
N PHE A 133 -0.69 0.10 18.27
CA PHE A 133 -1.22 0.97 19.33
C PHE A 133 -2.63 0.59 19.78
N SER A 134 -3.50 0.12 18.88
CA SER A 134 -4.85 -0.33 19.26
C SER A 134 -4.85 -1.67 20.02
N THR A 135 -3.84 -2.52 19.80
CA THR A 135 -3.66 -3.79 20.53
C THR A 135 -3.07 -3.55 21.93
N ILE A 136 -2.14 -2.60 22.09
CA ILE A 136 -1.57 -2.21 23.39
C ILE A 136 -2.58 -1.37 24.23
N SER A 137 -3.56 -0.73 23.59
CA SER A 137 -4.61 0.06 24.26
C SER A 137 -5.68 -0.77 25.00
N LYS A 138 -5.66 -2.11 24.97
CA LYS A 138 -6.64 -2.94 25.70
C LYS A 138 -6.18 -3.43 27.09
N HIS A 139 -4.94 -3.16 27.53
CA HIS A 139 -4.46 -3.58 28.85
C HIS A 139 -3.61 -2.50 29.57
N ARG A 140 -4.22 -1.36 29.90
CA ARG A 140 -3.71 -0.46 30.95
C ARG A 140 -4.85 0.00 31.85
N PHE A 141 -5.19 -0.82 32.85
CA PHE A 141 -5.93 -0.33 34.01
C PHE A 141 -4.96 0.32 34.99
N CYS A 142 -5.36 1.50 35.46
CA CYS A 142 -4.73 2.33 36.47
C CYS A 142 -5.13 1.83 37.87
N ILE A 143 -4.17 1.65 38.79
CA ILE A 143 -4.44 1.64 40.23
C ILE A 143 -3.67 2.80 40.84
N LYS A 144 -4.41 3.81 41.30
CA LYS A 144 -3.92 4.87 42.19
C LYS A 144 -3.76 4.28 43.59
N TYR A 145 -2.62 4.55 44.24
CA TYR A 145 -2.49 4.46 45.70
C TYR A 145 -1.86 5.77 46.19
N GLN A 146 -2.59 6.53 47.00
CA GLN A 146 -2.08 7.65 47.78
C GLN A 146 -2.17 7.26 49.25
N HIS A 147 -1.06 7.39 49.97
CA HIS A 147 -1.00 7.22 51.42
C HIS A 147 -1.78 8.33 52.13
N VAL A 148 -2.72 7.93 52.99
CA VAL A 148 -2.82 8.38 54.39
C VAL A 148 -3.20 7.16 55.22
#